data_AF-A0A511NGM6-F1
#
_entry.id   AF-A0A511NGM6-F1
#
_cell.length_a   1.000
_cell.length_b   1.000
_cell.length_c   1.000
_cell.angle_alpha   90.00
_cell.angle_beta   90.00
_cell.angle_gamma   90.00
#
_symmetry.space_group_name_H-M   'P 1'
#
loop_
_entity.id
_entity.type
_entity.pdbx_description
1 polymer ?
#
loop_
_entity_poly.entity_id
_entity_poly.type
_entity_poly.pdbx_seq_one_letter_code
_entity_poly.pdbx_strand_id
1 'polypeptide(L)'
;MKQFLVTFFICCSFVGYAQKRVIIEPSEEYIQHLNAAKSHKLELIDGDKKLNKYINQGKLVKIKQRGYGWRVGDLTHSHSYLIPKGRDVLSSIARDFVKTTGQNFFVVTSMTRTLHDQNRLRGVNKNASSNDSSHNFGAAFDISYVRFNHKIRPDSKLEKELEQILKTYVKTGKIYFVKESKMKCFHVIVRNY
;
A
#
# COMPACT_ATOMS: atom_id res chain seq x y z
N MET A 1 -58.59 -28.45 -23.66
CA MET A 1 -57.26 -28.75 -24.24
C MET A 1 -56.99 -27.66 -25.28
N LYS A 2 -56.07 -26.71 -25.17
CA LYS A 2 -54.66 -26.73 -24.75
C LYS A 2 -54.31 -25.39 -24.08
N GLN A 3 -53.55 -25.44 -22.99
CA GLN A 3 -52.90 -24.29 -22.36
C GLN A 3 -51.77 -23.80 -23.27
N PHE A 4 -51.71 -22.50 -23.55
CA PHE A 4 -50.50 -21.84 -24.05
C PHE A 4 -49.95 -20.96 -22.92
N LEU A 5 -48.89 -21.46 -22.29
CA LEU A 5 -48.12 -20.75 -21.28
C LEU A 5 -47.13 -19.83 -22.01
N VAL A 6 -47.39 -18.52 -22.00
CA VAL A 6 -46.47 -17.52 -22.53
C VAL A 6 -45.48 -17.17 -21.42
N THR A 7 -44.28 -17.75 -21.47
CA THR A 7 -43.17 -17.35 -20.61
C THR A 7 -42.60 -16.01 -21.08
N PHE A 8 -42.82 -14.96 -20.30
CA PHE A 8 -42.23 -13.64 -20.48
C PHE A 8 -40.78 -13.67 -19.96
N PHE A 9 -39.80 -13.79 -20.86
CA PHE A 9 -38.39 -13.63 -20.51
C PHE A 9 -38.12 -12.14 -20.28
N ILE A 10 -38.13 -11.71 -19.02
CA ILE A 10 -37.62 -10.39 -18.62
C ILE A 10 -36.09 -10.46 -18.72
N CYS A 11 -35.55 -10.04 -19.85
CA CYS A 11 -34.14 -9.73 -19.98
C CYS A 11 -33.87 -8.48 -19.13
N CYS A 12 -33.55 -8.66 -17.85
CA CYS A 12 -32.97 -7.60 -17.03
C CYS A 12 -31.58 -7.30 -17.58
N SER A 13 -31.51 -6.39 -18.54
CA SER A 13 -30.30 -5.70 -18.93
C SER A 13 -29.79 -4.95 -17.70
N PHE A 14 -28.92 -5.59 -16.90
CA PHE A 14 -28.08 -4.88 -15.94
C PHE A 14 -27.09 -4.04 -16.75
N VAL A 15 -27.56 -2.92 -17.28
CA VAL A 15 -26.70 -1.82 -17.69
C VAL A 15 -26.04 -1.36 -16.40
N GLY A 16 -24.84 -1.85 -16.14
CA GLY A 16 -24.01 -1.40 -15.04
C GLY A 16 -23.82 0.11 -15.21
N TYR A 17 -24.55 0.89 -14.43
CA TYR A 17 -24.25 2.30 -14.27
C TYR A 17 -22.86 2.37 -13.65
N ALA A 18 -21.84 2.58 -14.48
CA ALA A 18 -20.54 3.00 -14.02
C ALA A 18 -20.75 4.34 -13.32
N GLN A 19 -20.84 4.31 -11.99
CA GLN A 19 -20.96 5.51 -11.17
C GLN A 19 -19.86 6.48 -11.59
N LYS A 20 -20.26 7.61 -12.17
CA LYS A 20 -19.38 8.70 -12.56
C LYS A 20 -18.69 9.19 -11.28
N ARG A 21 -17.44 8.75 -11.07
CA ARG A 21 -16.70 9.05 -9.84
C ARG A 21 -16.38 10.54 -9.82
N VAL A 22 -16.64 11.19 -8.70
CA VAL A 22 -16.18 12.56 -8.44
C VAL A 22 -14.65 12.53 -8.44
N ILE A 23 -14.05 13.19 -9.42
CA ILE A 23 -12.60 13.38 -9.49
C ILE A 23 -12.30 14.48 -8.48
N ILE A 24 -11.58 14.13 -7.41
CA ILE A 24 -11.10 15.09 -6.42
C ILE A 24 -9.69 15.47 -6.83
N GLU A 25 -9.46 16.76 -7.04
CA GLU A 25 -8.12 17.30 -7.29
C GLU A 25 -7.19 16.90 -6.13
N PRO A 26 -6.03 16.27 -6.41
CA PRO A 26 -5.11 15.84 -5.38
C PRO A 26 -4.50 17.05 -4.66
N SER A 27 -4.24 16.90 -3.36
CA SER A 27 -3.48 17.91 -2.61
C SER A 27 -2.03 17.99 -3.09
N GLU A 28 -1.38 19.13 -2.85
CA GLU A 28 0.04 19.32 -3.17
C GLU A 28 0.93 18.25 -2.50
N GLU A 29 0.64 17.91 -1.24
CA GLU A 29 1.31 16.84 -0.51
C GLU A 29 1.17 15.49 -1.22
N TYR A 30 -0.03 15.17 -1.73
CA TYR A 30 -0.26 13.94 -2.48
C TYR A 30 0.58 13.91 -3.76
N ILE A 31 0.62 15.02 -4.51
CA ILE A 31 1.40 15.14 -5.73
C ILE A 31 2.90 14.98 -5.43
N GLN A 32 3.39 15.60 -4.36
CA GLN A 32 4.77 15.48 -3.92
C GLN A 32 5.14 14.02 -3.61
N HIS A 33 4.29 13.31 -2.87
CA HIS A 33 4.50 11.89 -2.54
C HIS A 33 4.48 11.01 -3.79
N LEU A 34 3.53 11.24 -4.71
CA LEU A 34 3.45 10.51 -5.96
C LEU A 34 4.68 10.74 -6.84
N ASN A 35 5.16 11.98 -6.93
CA ASN A 35 6.36 12.33 -7.69
C ASN A 35 7.62 11.70 -7.09
N ALA A 36 7.71 11.62 -5.75
CA ALA A 36 8.80 10.90 -5.09
C ALA A 36 8.81 9.41 -5.47
N ALA A 37 7.64 8.77 -5.53
CA ALA A 37 7.53 7.38 -5.99
C ALA A 37 7.93 7.21 -7.47
N LYS A 38 7.46 8.11 -8.35
CA LYS A 38 7.81 8.13 -9.78
C LYS A 38 9.31 8.37 -10.05
N SER A 39 9.98 9.11 -9.17
CA SER A 39 11.40 9.48 -9.33
C SER A 39 12.38 8.29 -9.33
N HIS A 40 11.94 7.10 -8.92
CA HIS A 40 12.74 5.86 -8.98
C HIS A 40 12.81 5.24 -10.39
N LYS A 41 12.27 5.90 -11.41
CA LYS A 41 12.34 5.49 -12.83
C LYS A 41 11.71 4.12 -13.12
N LEU A 42 10.74 3.71 -12.29
CA LEU A 42 9.79 2.67 -12.65
C LEU A 42 8.57 3.35 -13.25
N GLU A 43 8.13 2.89 -14.41
CA GLU A 43 6.80 3.22 -14.89
C GLU A 43 5.74 2.54 -14.02
N LEU A 44 4.53 3.09 -14.02
CA LEU A 44 3.36 2.53 -13.36
C LEU A 44 3.21 1.04 -13.68
N ILE A 45 3.03 0.23 -12.64
CA ILE A 45 2.84 -1.22 -12.72
C ILE A 45 1.35 -1.46 -12.95
N ASP A 46 0.98 -1.77 -14.18
CA ASP A 46 -0.41 -1.96 -14.60
C ASP A 46 -1.00 -3.29 -14.11
N GLY A 47 -0.24 -4.38 -14.19
CA GLY A 47 -0.65 -5.73 -13.83
C GLY A 47 0.52 -6.69 -13.64
N ASP A 48 0.20 -7.98 -13.49
CA ASP A 48 1.16 -9.04 -13.14
C ASP A 48 2.29 -9.19 -14.15
N LYS A 49 2.02 -8.97 -15.45
CA LYS A 49 3.06 -9.05 -16.50
C LYS A 49 4.19 -8.06 -16.25
N LYS A 50 3.87 -6.81 -15.93
CA LYS A 50 4.86 -5.75 -15.66
C LYS A 50 5.50 -5.91 -14.29
N LEU A 51 4.73 -6.35 -13.29
CA LEU A 51 5.25 -6.73 -11.97
C LEU A 51 6.35 -7.79 -12.11
N ASN A 52 6.04 -8.91 -12.77
CA ASN A 52 6.98 -10.01 -13.00
C ASN A 52 8.20 -9.58 -13.83
N LYS A 53 8.01 -8.73 -14.84
CA LYS A 53 9.12 -8.12 -15.59
C LYS A 53 10.09 -7.38 -14.65
N TYR A 54 9.59 -6.54 -13.76
CA TYR A 54 10.45 -5.80 -12.82
C TYR A 54 11.09 -6.66 -11.75
N ILE A 55 10.43 -7.74 -11.31
CA ILE A 55 11.03 -8.74 -10.42
C ILE A 55 12.21 -9.41 -11.12
N ASN A 56 12.02 -9.90 -12.36
CA ASN A 56 13.06 -10.58 -13.13
C ASN A 56 14.24 -9.66 -13.46
N GLN A 57 14.00 -8.35 -13.61
CA GLN A 57 15.04 -7.34 -13.81
C GLN A 57 15.74 -6.90 -12.52
N GLY A 58 15.34 -7.40 -11.34
CA GLY A 58 15.87 -6.98 -10.05
C GLY A 58 15.45 -5.56 -9.62
N LYS A 59 14.53 -4.92 -10.37
CA LYS A 59 13.99 -3.59 -10.04
C LYS A 59 13.01 -3.63 -8.87
N LEU A 60 12.39 -4.79 -8.64
CA LEU A 60 11.59 -5.08 -7.46
C LEU A 60 12.17 -6.30 -6.76
N VAL A 61 12.41 -6.18 -5.46
CA VAL A 61 12.98 -7.23 -4.62
C VAL A 61 11.94 -7.74 -3.63
N LYS A 62 11.92 -9.06 -3.44
CA LYS A 62 10.99 -9.72 -2.53
C LYS A 62 11.28 -9.31 -1.08
N ILE A 63 10.24 -8.91 -0.35
CA ILE A 63 10.28 -8.71 1.08
C ILE A 63 9.87 -10.02 1.75
N LYS A 64 10.74 -10.54 2.63
CA LYS A 64 10.49 -11.78 3.36
C LYS A 64 9.34 -11.59 4.36
N GLN A 65 8.55 -12.65 4.55
CA GLN A 65 7.43 -12.67 5.50
C GLN A 65 7.85 -12.27 6.92
N ARG A 66 9.07 -12.65 7.31
CA ARG A 66 9.68 -12.32 8.60
C ARG A 66 11.03 -11.64 8.36
N GLY A 67 11.21 -10.48 8.98
CA GLY A 67 12.48 -9.78 9.07
C GLY A 67 12.81 -9.37 10.50
N TYR A 68 13.98 -8.78 10.69
CA TYR A 68 14.39 -8.27 11.99
C TYR A 68 13.62 -6.98 12.31
N GLY A 69 12.66 -7.05 13.24
CA GLY A 69 11.81 -5.92 13.61
C GLY A 69 10.53 -5.73 12.77
N TRP A 70 10.23 -6.62 11.82
CA TRP A 70 8.96 -6.58 11.08
C TRP A 70 8.38 -7.96 10.75
N ARG A 71 7.08 -7.96 10.48
CA ARG A 71 6.34 -9.05 9.85
C ARG A 71 5.53 -8.50 8.69
N VAL A 72 5.36 -9.29 7.65
CA VAL A 72 4.41 -8.99 6.59
C VAL A 72 3.05 -9.56 7.02
N GLY A 73 1.99 -8.78 6.89
CA GLY A 73 0.62 -9.25 7.12
C GLY A 73 0.08 -9.97 5.89
N ASP A 74 -1.20 -10.35 5.94
CA ASP A 74 -1.86 -10.94 4.77
C ASP A 74 -2.13 -9.85 3.72
N LEU A 75 -1.45 -9.94 2.58
CA LEU A 75 -1.54 -8.96 1.52
C LEU A 75 -2.64 -9.36 0.54
N THR A 76 -3.84 -8.79 0.69
CA THR A 76 -4.99 -9.10 -0.16
C THR A 76 -5.04 -8.28 -1.45
N HIS A 77 -4.45 -7.07 -1.45
CA HIS A 77 -4.49 -6.10 -2.55
C HIS A 77 -3.11 -5.50 -2.84
N SER A 78 -2.05 -6.25 -2.55
CA SER A 78 -0.67 -5.85 -2.85
C SER A 78 0.23 -7.08 -2.85
N HIS A 79 1.47 -6.89 -3.30
CA HIS A 79 2.49 -7.93 -3.36
C HIS A 79 3.68 -7.55 -2.49
N SER A 80 4.31 -8.55 -1.88
CA SER A 80 5.45 -8.39 -0.95
C SER A 80 6.76 -8.08 -1.70
N TYR A 81 6.76 -6.97 -2.43
CA TYR A 81 7.89 -6.48 -3.21
C TYR A 81 8.04 -4.98 -3.00
N LEU A 82 9.28 -4.50 -3.03
CA LEU A 82 9.63 -3.09 -3.04
C LEU A 82 10.80 -2.87 -3.99
N ILE A 83 11.04 -1.63 -4.41
CA ILE A 83 12.33 -1.26 -4.98
C ILE A 83 13.47 -1.56 -3.98
N PRO A 84 14.72 -1.82 -4.42
CA PRO A 84 15.85 -2.11 -3.53
C PRO A 84 16.02 -1.09 -2.39
N LYS A 85 15.98 0.21 -2.72
CA LYS A 85 16.06 1.30 -1.74
C LYS A 85 14.92 1.23 -0.71
N GLY A 86 13.73 0.76 -1.12
CA GLY A 86 12.58 0.57 -0.25
C GLY A 86 12.74 -0.56 0.75
N ARG A 87 13.34 -1.69 0.33
CA ARG A 87 13.76 -2.76 1.25
C ARG A 87 14.74 -2.23 2.30
N ASP A 88 15.71 -1.43 1.88
CA ASP A 88 16.77 -0.93 2.77
C ASP A 88 16.22 0.07 3.79
N VAL A 89 15.31 0.95 3.36
CA VAL A 89 14.57 1.86 4.25
C VAL A 89 13.70 1.11 5.25
N LEU A 90 12.89 0.14 4.80
CA LEU A 90 12.08 -0.71 5.69
C LEU A 90 12.97 -1.42 6.72
N SER A 91 14.09 -1.98 6.26
CA SER A 91 15.04 -2.69 7.12
C SER A 91 15.65 -1.79 8.18
N SER A 92 15.97 -0.54 7.80
CA SER A 92 16.58 0.43 8.70
C SER A 92 15.56 0.92 9.75
N ILE A 93 14.33 1.26 9.33
CA ILE A 93 13.23 1.63 10.23
C ILE A 93 13.00 0.52 11.26
N ALA A 94 12.98 -0.74 10.84
CA ALA A 94 12.75 -1.86 11.74
C ALA A 94 13.91 -2.13 12.71
N ARG A 95 15.16 -1.95 12.28
CA ARG A 95 16.32 -2.02 13.18
C ARG A 95 16.26 -0.93 14.25
N ASP A 96 15.92 0.29 13.86
CA ASP A 96 15.76 1.41 14.80
C ASP A 96 14.59 1.15 15.74
N PHE A 97 13.48 0.59 15.25
CA PHE A 97 12.33 0.22 16.08
C PHE A 97 12.70 -0.84 17.13
N VAL A 98 13.43 -1.88 16.74
CA VAL A 98 13.92 -2.90 17.69
C VAL A 98 14.86 -2.29 18.72
N LYS A 99 15.78 -1.43 18.29
CA LYS A 99 16.75 -0.75 19.16
C LYS A 99 16.04 0.12 20.21
N THR A 100 15.02 0.87 19.80
CA THR A 100 14.30 1.80 20.69
C THR A 100 13.32 1.08 21.61
N THR A 101 12.69 -0.01 21.16
CA THR A 101 11.57 -0.62 21.88
C THR A 101 11.89 -1.94 22.59
N GLY A 102 13.08 -2.52 22.36
CA GLY A 102 13.49 -3.78 22.99
C GLY A 102 12.90 -5.03 22.32
N GLN A 103 13.30 -5.30 21.07
CA GLN A 103 12.92 -6.49 20.29
C GLN A 103 11.45 -6.60 19.86
N ASN A 104 10.65 -5.53 19.96
CA ASN A 104 9.31 -5.53 19.36
C ASN A 104 9.39 -5.48 17.82
N PHE A 105 8.32 -5.93 17.17
CA PHE A 105 8.16 -5.79 15.73
C PHE A 105 6.80 -5.22 15.35
N PHE A 106 6.75 -4.49 14.24
CA PHE A 106 5.51 -4.01 13.62
C PHE A 106 5.08 -4.89 12.44
N VAL A 107 3.86 -4.69 11.95
CA VAL A 107 3.31 -5.41 10.79
C VAL A 107 3.16 -4.49 9.58
N VAL A 108 3.78 -4.87 8.46
CA VAL A 108 3.61 -4.24 7.15
C VAL A 108 2.37 -4.82 6.47
N THR A 109 1.40 -3.98 6.12
CA THR A 109 0.07 -4.39 5.64
C THR A 109 -0.18 -4.13 4.16
N SER A 110 0.71 -3.38 3.50
CA SER A 110 0.68 -3.19 2.04
C SER A 110 2.07 -2.83 1.53
N MET A 111 2.37 -3.24 0.30
CA MET A 111 3.61 -2.89 -0.43
C MET A 111 3.25 -2.59 -1.89
N THR A 112 3.97 -3.12 -2.87
CA THR A 112 3.71 -2.87 -4.30
C THR A 112 2.28 -3.28 -4.69
N ARG A 113 1.55 -2.38 -5.36
CA ARG A 113 0.23 -2.66 -5.94
C ARG A 113 0.30 -2.55 -7.45
N THR A 114 -0.31 -3.48 -8.17
CA THR A 114 -0.61 -3.23 -9.59
C THR A 114 -1.78 -2.23 -9.70
N LEU A 115 -2.00 -1.63 -10.88
CA LEU A 115 -3.20 -0.85 -11.12
C LEU A 115 -4.46 -1.72 -11.03
N HIS A 116 -4.37 -3.00 -11.43
CA HIS A 116 -5.44 -3.97 -11.22
C HIS A 116 -5.78 -4.15 -9.74
N ASP A 117 -4.77 -4.28 -8.86
CA ASP A 117 -4.99 -4.35 -7.40
C ASP A 117 -5.61 -3.07 -6.87
N GLN A 118 -5.12 -1.91 -7.33
CA GLN A 118 -5.63 -0.62 -6.92
C GLN A 118 -7.10 -0.46 -7.34
N ASN A 119 -7.48 -0.93 -8.53
CA ASN A 119 -8.86 -0.92 -9.00
C ASN A 119 -9.77 -1.84 -8.19
N ARG A 120 -9.30 -3.05 -7.87
CA ARG A 120 -10.03 -3.98 -7.00
C ARG A 120 -10.21 -3.39 -5.59
N LEU A 121 -9.17 -2.76 -5.04
CA LEU A 121 -9.24 -2.06 -3.75
C LEU A 121 -10.26 -0.92 -3.78
N ARG A 122 -10.28 -0.10 -4.85
CA ARG A 122 -11.28 0.96 -5.04
C ARG A 122 -12.72 0.45 -5.06
N GLY A 123 -12.94 -0.81 -5.45
CA GLY A 123 -14.25 -1.45 -5.43
C GLY A 123 -14.80 -1.70 -4.02
N VAL A 124 -13.92 -1.89 -3.04
CA VAL A 124 -14.31 -2.25 -1.66
C VAL A 124 -13.96 -1.17 -0.62
N ASN A 125 -13.03 -0.27 -0.93
CA ASN A 125 -12.59 0.81 -0.05
C ASN A 125 -12.87 2.16 -0.69
N LYS A 126 -13.91 2.84 -0.22
CA LYS A 126 -14.30 4.20 -0.68
C LYS A 126 -13.23 5.27 -0.40
N ASN A 127 -12.27 4.99 0.48
CA ASN A 127 -11.16 5.91 0.78
C ASN A 127 -9.95 5.69 -0.13
N ALA A 128 -9.96 4.66 -0.99
CA ALA A 128 -8.90 4.46 -1.95
C ALA A 128 -8.95 5.57 -3.00
N SER A 129 -7.83 6.28 -3.16
CA SER A 129 -7.68 7.36 -4.13
C SER A 129 -8.12 6.94 -5.53
N SER A 130 -8.84 7.82 -6.22
CA SER A 130 -9.14 7.70 -7.65
C SER A 130 -7.89 7.88 -8.52
N ASN A 131 -6.86 8.54 -8.00
CA ASN A 131 -5.60 8.83 -8.68
C ASN A 131 -4.61 7.66 -8.51
N ASP A 132 -3.54 7.65 -9.31
CA ASP A 132 -2.44 6.70 -9.16
C ASP A 132 -1.88 6.73 -7.74
N SER A 133 -1.62 5.56 -7.17
CA SER A 133 -1.02 5.42 -5.84
C SER A 133 0.51 5.33 -5.94
N SER A 134 1.22 5.84 -4.94
CA SER A 134 2.66 5.64 -4.74
C SER A 134 3.04 4.14 -4.71
N HIS A 135 2.13 3.25 -4.27
CA HIS A 135 2.33 1.80 -4.33
C HIS A 135 2.44 1.26 -5.75
N ASN A 136 1.89 1.96 -6.75
CA ASN A 136 1.93 1.54 -8.17
C ASN A 136 3.32 1.66 -8.80
N PHE A 137 4.29 2.20 -8.07
CA PHE A 137 5.68 2.36 -8.50
C PHE A 137 6.65 1.54 -7.63
N GLY A 138 6.12 0.72 -6.71
CA GLY A 138 6.90 -0.13 -5.80
C GLY A 138 7.73 0.61 -4.75
N ALA A 139 7.48 1.91 -4.58
CA ALA A 139 8.23 2.80 -3.70
C ALA A 139 7.49 3.15 -2.39
N ALA A 140 6.37 2.47 -2.10
CA ALA A 140 5.58 2.73 -0.90
C ALA A 140 5.16 1.44 -0.18
N PHE A 141 5.03 1.54 1.14
CA PHE A 141 4.54 0.48 2.02
C PHE A 141 3.75 1.04 3.19
N ASP A 142 2.80 0.26 3.69
CA ASP A 142 1.96 0.64 4.82
C ASP A 142 2.40 -0.14 6.06
N ILE A 143 2.72 0.56 7.15
CA ILE A 143 2.96 -0.05 8.46
C ILE A 143 1.72 0.17 9.32
N SER A 144 1.10 -0.90 9.83
CA SER A 144 0.00 -0.73 10.78
C SER A 144 0.51 -0.21 12.12
N TYR A 145 -0.14 0.82 12.65
CA TYR A 145 0.18 1.37 13.97
C TYR A 145 -0.66 0.77 15.11
N VAL A 146 -1.45 -0.26 14.81
CA VAL A 146 -2.24 -1.03 15.79
C VAL A 146 -1.90 -2.52 15.77
N ARG A 147 -0.85 -2.92 15.03
CA ARG A 147 -0.41 -4.32 14.91
C ARG A 147 1.06 -4.44 15.28
N PHE A 148 1.30 -4.80 16.53
CA PHE A 148 2.64 -5.05 17.07
C PHE A 148 2.70 -6.44 17.67
N ASN A 149 3.81 -7.14 17.48
CA ASN A 149 4.02 -8.46 18.08
C ASN A 149 2.88 -9.47 17.80
N HIS A 150 2.31 -9.42 16.59
CA HIS A 150 1.10 -10.15 16.18
C HIS A 150 -0.19 -9.86 16.97
N LYS A 151 -0.22 -8.84 17.84
CA LYS A 151 -1.42 -8.39 18.55
C LYS A 151 -2.06 -7.25 17.77
N ILE A 152 -3.37 -7.35 17.52
CA ILE A 152 -4.17 -6.30 16.88
C ILE A 152 -4.90 -5.52 17.97
N ARG A 153 -4.29 -4.45 18.47
CA ARG A 153 -4.85 -3.56 19.48
C ARG A 153 -4.06 -2.25 19.52
N PRO A 154 -4.67 -1.13 19.96
CA PRO A 154 -3.92 0.09 20.22
C PRO A 154 -2.78 -0.16 21.22
N ASP A 155 -1.59 0.36 20.89
CA ASP A 155 -0.43 0.39 21.77
C ASP A 155 0.24 1.76 21.60
N SER A 156 -0.20 2.73 22.41
CA SER A 156 0.20 4.14 22.25
C SER A 156 1.70 4.35 22.42
N LYS A 157 2.37 3.50 23.22
CA LYS A 157 3.82 3.54 23.39
C LYS A 157 4.51 3.13 22.10
N LEU A 158 4.21 1.94 21.58
CA LEU A 158 4.85 1.44 20.35
C LEU A 158 4.50 2.28 19.12
N GLU A 159 3.27 2.76 19.02
CA GLU A 159 2.84 3.70 17.98
C GLU A 159 3.66 4.99 18.02
N LYS A 160 3.81 5.60 19.21
CA LYS A 160 4.57 6.85 19.36
C LYS A 160 6.05 6.67 19.00
N GLU A 161 6.67 5.56 19.42
CA GLU A 161 8.07 5.27 19.07
C GLU A 161 8.24 5.04 17.56
N LEU A 162 7.34 4.28 16.93
CA LEU A 162 7.36 4.09 15.49
C LEU A 162 7.18 5.42 14.74
N GLU A 163 6.23 6.25 15.15
CA GLU A 163 5.99 7.57 14.54
C GLU A 163 7.22 8.48 14.68
N GLN A 164 7.89 8.47 15.83
CA GLN A 164 9.10 9.26 16.06
C GLN A 164 10.26 8.80 15.18
N ILE A 165 10.41 7.49 14.97
CA ILE A 165 11.38 6.94 14.02
C ILE A 165 11.06 7.42 12.61
N LEU A 166 9.80 7.29 12.15
CA LEU A 166 9.40 7.77 10.82
C LEU A 166 9.69 9.27 10.64
N LYS A 167 9.41 10.11 11.66
CA LYS A 167 9.77 11.54 11.65
C LYS A 167 11.27 11.78 11.46
N THR A 168 12.14 10.96 12.04
CA THR A 168 13.60 11.03 11.81
C THR A 168 13.96 10.70 10.35
N TYR A 169 13.28 9.72 9.73
CA TYR A 169 13.51 9.39 8.32
C TYR A 169 12.99 10.47 7.37
N VAL A 170 11.94 11.20 7.75
CA VAL A 170 11.49 12.40 7.03
C VAL A 170 12.56 13.50 7.11
N LYS A 171 13.06 13.81 8.32
CA LYS A 171 14.08 14.84 8.55
C LYS A 171 15.39 14.57 7.77
N THR A 172 15.77 13.29 7.64
CA THR A 172 16.96 12.88 6.88
C THR A 172 16.73 12.77 5.38
N GLY A 173 15.54 13.13 4.90
CA GLY A 173 15.24 13.15 3.46
C GLY A 173 15.00 11.77 2.83
N LYS A 174 14.84 10.71 3.64
CA LYS A 174 14.74 9.33 3.14
C LYS A 174 13.32 8.92 2.78
N ILE A 175 12.32 9.45 3.49
CA ILE A 175 10.90 9.12 3.26
C ILE A 175 10.02 10.36 3.34
N TYR A 176 8.79 10.19 2.87
CA TYR A 176 7.61 10.88 3.38
C TYR A 176 6.72 9.86 4.10
N PHE A 177 5.81 10.31 4.96
CA PHE A 177 4.72 9.44 5.43
C PHE A 177 3.45 10.22 5.79
N VAL A 178 2.30 9.54 5.67
CA VAL A 178 0.99 10.04 6.10
C VAL A 178 0.42 9.08 7.16
N LYS A 179 -0.18 9.61 8.23
CA LYS A 179 -0.90 8.81 9.22
C LYS A 179 -2.35 8.64 8.81
N GLU A 180 -2.72 7.45 8.34
CA GLU A 180 -4.06 7.17 7.84
C GLU A 180 -4.97 6.60 8.93
N SER A 181 -5.76 7.46 9.56
CA SER A 181 -6.63 7.10 10.69
C SER A 181 -7.73 6.09 10.36
N LYS A 182 -8.15 6.00 9.09
CA LYS A 182 -9.20 5.07 8.63
C LYS A 182 -8.66 3.65 8.44
N MET A 183 -7.48 3.52 7.84
CA MET A 183 -6.81 2.23 7.59
C MET A 183 -5.93 1.78 8.78
N LYS A 184 -5.72 2.66 9.76
CA LYS A 184 -4.86 2.42 10.94
C LYS A 184 -3.42 2.09 10.56
N CYS A 185 -2.87 2.81 9.59
CA CYS A 185 -1.49 2.65 9.13
C CYS A 185 -0.75 4.00 8.96
N PHE A 186 0.58 3.91 8.99
CA PHE A 186 1.46 4.90 8.40
C PHE A 186 1.71 4.49 6.96
N HIS A 187 1.25 5.32 6.02
CA HIS A 187 1.54 5.18 4.60
C HIS A 187 2.91 5.81 4.33
N VAL A 188 3.93 4.99 4.08
CA VAL A 188 5.33 5.41 3.92
C VAL A 188 5.72 5.42 2.45
N ILE A 189 6.30 6.53 1.98
CA ILE A 189 6.79 6.69 0.61
C ILE A 189 8.29 6.92 0.64
N VAL A 190 9.05 6.09 -0.09
CA VAL A 190 10.50 6.18 -0.14
C VAL A 190 10.94 7.21 -1.17
N ARG A 191 11.80 8.15 -0.75
CA ARG A 191 12.34 9.20 -1.62
C ARG A 191 13.53 8.69 -2.43
N ASN A 192 13.74 9.25 -3.61
CA ASN A 192 14.96 9.03 -4.37
C ASN A 192 15.99 10.12 -4.03
N TYR A 193 16.77 9.87 -2.98
CA TYR A 193 17.89 10.70 -2.52
C TYR A 193 19.24 10.14 -2.97
#